data_AF-A0A935VRF5-F1
#
_entry.id   AF-A0A935VRF5-F1
#
_cell.length_a   1.000
_cell.length_b   1.000
_cell.length_c   1.000
_cell.angle_alpha   90.00
_cell.angle_beta   90.00
_cell.angle_gamma   90.00
#
_symmetry.space_group_name_H-M   'P 1'
#
loop_
_entity.id
_entity.type
_entity.pdbx_description
1 polymer ?
#
loop_
_entity_poly.entity_id
_entity_poly.type
_entity_poly.pdbx_seq_one_letter_code
_entity_poly.pdbx_strand_id
1 'polypeptide(L)'
;MKRFAVALGLVLVVYFAVQGGEYSTTDLFRQRSRDAVLRRTIDSLQHDVDSLTRLKRRLATDPVLQERIAREENGMVRSDKELIYRFTEAEKPAKGTK
;
A
#
# COMPACT_ATOMS: atom_id res chain seq x y z
N MET A 1 -14.15 -6.19 -65.52
CA MET A 1 -15.05 -5.66 -64.46
C MET A 1 -15.39 -6.71 -63.39
N LYS A 2 -16.10 -7.81 -63.70
CA LYS A 2 -16.51 -8.83 -62.69
C LYS A 2 -15.34 -9.46 -61.90
N ARG A 3 -14.21 -9.76 -62.55
CA ARG A 3 -13.03 -10.35 -61.88
C ARG A 3 -12.36 -9.40 -60.87
N PHE A 4 -12.37 -8.10 -61.15
CA PHE A 4 -11.87 -7.08 -60.22
C PHE A 4 -12.80 -6.93 -59.01
N ALA A 5 -14.12 -6.99 -59.21
CA ALA A 5 -15.07 -6.97 -58.11
C ALA A 5 -14.91 -8.20 -57.19
N VAL A 6 -14.67 -9.38 -57.77
CA VAL A 6 -14.40 -10.61 -57.01
C VAL A 6 -13.07 -10.52 -56.25
N ALA A 7 -12.01 -10.00 -56.89
CA ALA A 7 -10.72 -9.80 -56.23
C ALA A 7 -10.82 -8.79 -55.07
N LEU A 8 -11.53 -7.68 -55.27
CA LEU A 8 -11.77 -6.67 -54.23
C LEU A 8 -12.58 -7.25 -53.06
N GLY A 9 -13.62 -8.04 -53.36
CA GLY A 9 -14.40 -8.74 -52.34
C GLY A 9 -13.56 -9.72 -51.52
N LEU A 10 -12.67 -10.48 -52.18
CA LEU A 10 -11.74 -11.39 -51.50
C LEU A 10 -10.77 -10.66 -50.57
N VAL A 11 -10.20 -9.53 -51.02
CA VAL A 11 -9.31 -8.72 -50.20
C VAL A 11 -10.03 -8.17 -48.96
N LEU A 12 -11.27 -7.70 -49.13
CA LEU A 12 -12.09 -7.23 -48.01
C LEU A 12 -12.42 -8.35 -47.03
N VAL A 13 -12.77 -9.54 -47.51
CA VAL A 13 -13.02 -10.70 -46.64
C VAL A 13 -11.77 -11.08 -45.85
N VAL A 14 -10.59 -11.10 -46.48
CA VAL A 14 -9.32 -11.38 -45.79
C VAL A 14 -9.00 -10.28 -44.77
N TYR A 15 -9.20 -9.01 -45.13
CA TYR A 15 -9.00 -7.88 -44.22
C TYR A 15 -9.93 -7.97 -42.99
N PHE A 16 -11.23 -8.24 -43.21
CA PHE A 16 -12.20 -8.45 -42.14
C PHE A 16 -11.98 -9.75 -41.37
N ALA A 17 -11.39 -10.79 -41.96
CA ALA A 17 -11.03 -12.02 -41.23
C ALA A 17 -9.81 -11.79 -40.33
N VAL A 18 -8.82 -11.03 -40.80
CA VAL A 18 -7.64 -10.64 -39.99
C VAL A 18 -8.03 -9.67 -38.88
N GLN A 19 -8.96 -8.75 -39.15
CA GLN A 19 -9.35 -7.72 -38.19
C GLN A 19 -10.54 -8.11 -37.30
N GLY A 20 -11.46 -8.92 -37.81
CA GLY A 20 -12.74 -9.30 -37.19
C GLY A 20 -12.91 -10.80 -36.93
N GLY A 21 -11.94 -11.65 -37.25
CA GLY A 21 -11.93 -13.05 -36.85
C GLY A 21 -11.61 -13.19 -35.36
N GLU A 22 -12.64 -13.03 -34.53
CA GLU A 22 -12.90 -13.50 -33.14
C GLU A 22 -11.81 -13.39 -32.03
N TYR A 23 -10.53 -13.31 -32.37
CA TYR A 23 -9.38 -13.12 -31.48
C TYR A 23 -8.34 -12.26 -32.20
N SER A 24 -8.70 -11.03 -32.54
CA SER A 24 -7.78 -10.08 -33.17
C SER A 24 -6.54 -9.91 -32.30
N THR A 25 -5.35 -9.90 -32.90
CA THR A 25 -4.05 -9.71 -32.25
C THR A 25 -4.01 -8.50 -31.29
N THR A 26 -4.85 -7.50 -31.54
CA THR A 26 -5.04 -6.33 -30.65
C THR A 26 -5.58 -6.70 -29.27
N ASP A 27 -6.40 -7.75 -29.17
CA ASP A 27 -6.94 -8.21 -27.90
C ASP A 27 -5.88 -8.94 -27.06
N LEU A 28 -4.99 -9.70 -27.70
CA LEU A 28 -3.83 -10.29 -27.03
C LEU A 28 -2.89 -9.21 -26.49
N PHE A 29 -2.68 -8.11 -27.22
CA PHE A 29 -1.93 -6.95 -26.72
C PHE A 29 -2.65 -6.25 -25.57
N ARG A 30 -3.99 -6.08 -25.64
CA ARG A 30 -4.78 -5.52 -24.54
C ARG A 30 -4.73 -6.42 -23.30
N GLN A 31 -4.92 -7.72 -23.45
CA GLN A 31 -4.83 -8.70 -22.38
C GLN A 31 -3.44 -8.70 -21.73
N ARG A 32 -2.37 -8.71 -22.54
CA ARG A 32 -1.00 -8.65 -22.04
C ARG A 32 -0.68 -7.34 -21.32
N SER A 33 -1.23 -6.22 -21.80
CA SER A 33 -1.10 -4.93 -21.11
C SER A 33 -1.83 -4.91 -19.77
N ARG A 34 -3.03 -5.50 -19.70
CA ARG A 34 -3.80 -5.64 -18.46
C ARG A 34 -3.09 -6.53 -17.46
N ASP A 35 -2.56 -7.66 -17.91
CA ASP A 35 -1.77 -8.57 -17.08
C ASP A 35 -0.51 -7.90 -16.54
N ALA A 36 0.18 -7.11 -17.35
CA ALA A 36 1.36 -6.37 -16.92
C ALA A 36 1.03 -5.31 -15.86
N VAL A 37 -0.08 -4.57 -16.02
CA VAL A 37 -0.54 -3.61 -15.03
C VAL A 37 -0.93 -4.31 -13.73
N LEU A 38 -1.71 -5.39 -13.83
CA LEU A 38 -2.19 -6.12 -12.65
C LEU A 38 -1.04 -6.73 -11.84
N ARG A 39 -0.04 -7.29 -12.53
CA ARG A 39 1.20 -7.78 -11.90
C ARG A 39 1.95 -6.67 -11.18
N ARG A 40 2.13 -5.51 -11.82
CA ARG A 40 2.79 -4.35 -11.18
C ARG A 40 2.05 -3.89 -9.93
N THR A 41 0.71 -3.89 -9.96
CA THR A 41 -0.10 -3.54 -8.80
C THR A 41 0.09 -4.57 -7.68
N ILE A 42 0.11 -5.86 -7.99
CA ILE A 42 0.36 -6.91 -7.00
C ILE A 42 1.76 -6.74 -6.39
N ASP A 43 2.78 -6.51 -7.21
CA ASP A 43 4.16 -6.34 -6.75
C ASP A 43 4.29 -5.11 -5.83
N SER A 44 3.63 -3.98 -6.16
CA SER A 44 3.63 -2.80 -5.29
C SER A 44 2.92 -3.06 -3.97
N LEU A 45 1.77 -3.73 -4.00
CA LEU A 45 1.03 -4.04 -2.78
C LEU A 45 1.80 -5.03 -1.89
N GLN A 46 2.46 -6.02 -2.48
CA GLN A 46 3.32 -6.95 -1.75
C GLN A 46 4.48 -6.22 -1.07
N HIS A 47 5.10 -5.27 -1.77
CA HIS A 47 6.15 -4.44 -1.19
C HIS A 47 5.66 -3.65 0.03
N ASP A 48 4.48 -3.04 -0.07
CA ASP A 48 3.88 -2.29 1.04
C ASP A 48 3.58 -3.19 2.24
N VAL A 49 2.98 -4.36 2.00
CA VAL A 49 2.69 -5.36 3.05
C VAL A 49 3.98 -5.84 3.72
N ASP A 50 5.04 -6.10 2.95
CA ASP A 50 6.33 -6.52 3.48
C ASP A 50 6.97 -5.43 4.32
N SER A 51 6.92 -4.18 3.86
CA SER A 51 7.42 -3.01 4.58
C SER A 51 6.69 -2.83 5.92
N LEU A 52 5.36 -2.88 5.90
CA LEU A 52 4.52 -2.75 7.10
C LEU A 52 4.74 -3.92 8.07
N THR A 53 4.85 -5.14 7.55
CA THR A 53 5.16 -6.33 8.37
C THR A 53 6.51 -6.19 9.06
N ARG A 54 7.54 -5.71 8.34
CA ARG A 54 8.86 -5.43 8.91
C ARG A 54 8.79 -4.36 9.99
N LEU A 55 8.05 -3.28 9.76
CA LEU A 55 7.87 -2.21 10.74
C LEU A 55 7.16 -2.72 11.99
N LYS A 56 6.04 -3.43 11.84
CA LYS A 56 5.30 -4.06 12.95
C LYS A 56 6.21 -4.96 13.77
N ARG A 57 7.02 -5.79 13.10
CA ARG A 57 7.96 -6.68 13.78
C ARG A 57 8.99 -5.87 14.57
N ARG A 58 9.58 -4.83 13.99
CA ARG A 58 10.52 -3.94 14.70
C ARG A 58 9.87 -3.31 15.92
N LEU A 59 8.66 -2.76 15.80
CA LEU A 59 7.94 -2.20 16.96
C LEU A 59 7.71 -3.26 18.06
N ALA A 60 7.52 -4.53 17.72
CA ALA A 60 7.28 -5.59 18.70
C ALA A 60 8.57 -6.14 19.33
N THR A 61 9.70 -6.12 18.62
CA THR A 61 10.93 -6.80 19.06
C THR A 61 12.08 -5.88 19.44
N ASP A 62 12.09 -4.63 19.00
CA ASP A 62 13.17 -3.68 19.25
C ASP A 62 12.89 -2.84 20.51
N PRO A 63 13.59 -3.08 21.62
CA PRO A 63 13.36 -2.36 22.87
C PRO A 63 13.70 -0.88 22.78
N VAL A 64 14.68 -0.49 21.94
CA VAL A 64 15.08 0.91 21.79
C VAL A 64 14.00 1.69 21.08
N LEU A 65 13.43 1.11 20.02
CA LEU A 65 12.31 1.71 19.29
C LEU A 65 11.06 1.82 20.18
N GLN A 66 10.77 0.78 20.96
CA GLN A 66 9.67 0.81 21.93
C GLN A 66 9.86 1.90 22.97
N GLU A 67 11.05 2.01 23.55
CA GLU A 67 11.34 3.03 24.56
C GLU A 67 11.25 4.44 23.97
N ARG A 68 11.76 4.65 22.75
CA ARG A 68 11.63 5.93 22.06
C ARG A 68 10.17 6.33 21.86
N ILE A 69 9.35 5.44 21.31
CA ILE A 69 7.90 5.68 21.10
C ILE A 69 7.18 5.89 22.44
N ALA A 70 7.55 5.12 23.47
CA ALA A 70 6.96 5.25 24.80
C ALA A 70 7.23 6.65 25.39
N ARG A 71 8.45 7.17 25.24
CA ARG A 71 8.85 8.48 25.77
C ARG A 71 8.34 9.65 24.93
N GLU A 72 8.49 9.58 23.61
CA GLU A 72 8.17 10.70 22.70
C GLU A 72 6.66 10.85 22.49
N GLU A 73 5.97 9.76 22.16
CA GLU A 73 4.54 9.83 21.79
C GLU A 73 3.62 9.71 22.99
N ASN A 74 4.00 8.90 23.99
CA ASN A 74 3.12 8.58 25.13
C ASN A 74 3.56 9.25 26.44
N GLY A 75 4.72 9.92 26.47
CA GLY A 75 5.27 10.52 27.70
C GLY A 75 5.52 9.51 28.82
N MET A 76 5.62 8.21 28.49
CA MET A 76 5.80 7.13 29.44
C MET A 76 7.24 7.08 29.92
N VAL A 77 7.39 6.80 31.21
CA VAL A 77 8.65 6.83 31.95
C VAL A 77 8.90 5.41 32.50
N ARG A 78 10.16 4.99 32.61
CA ARG A 78 10.45 3.60 32.94
C ARG A 78 10.14 3.32 34.42
N SER A 79 9.04 2.62 34.70
CA SER A 79 8.49 2.44 36.05
C SER A 79 9.44 1.82 37.07
N ASP A 80 10.45 1.05 36.63
CA ASP A 80 11.43 0.35 37.47
C ASP A 80 12.70 1.17 37.74
N LYS A 81 12.96 2.27 37.01
CA LYS A 81 14.24 3.00 37.06
C LYS A 81 14.12 4.50 37.25
N GLU A 82 12.93 5.08 37.10
CA GLU A 82 12.75 6.52 37.06
C GLU A 82 11.59 6.95 37.97
N LEU A 83 11.85 7.84 38.94
CA LEU A 83 10.82 8.44 39.81
C LEU A 83 10.28 9.73 39.19
N ILE A 84 8.96 9.80 39.02
CA ILE A 84 8.28 11.03 38.60
C ILE A 84 7.97 11.87 39.83
N TYR A 85 8.67 12.99 39.99
CA TYR A 85 8.32 14.00 40.98
C TYR A 85 7.24 14.93 40.42
N ARG A 86 6.04 14.85 40.99
CA ARG A 86 4.98 15.83 40.75
C ARG A 86 4.99 16.84 41.90
N PHE A 87 5.41 18.07 41.60
CA PHE A 87 5.24 19.17 42.54
C PHE A 87 3.78 19.64 42.47
N THR A 88 3.02 19.36 43.52
CA THR A 88 1.71 19.98 43.74
C THR A 88 1.93 21.26 44.56
N GLU A 89 1.13 22.30 44.29
CA GLU A 89 1.19 23.52 45.08
C GLU A 89 0.99 23.19 46.56
N ALA A 90 1.87 23.71 47.43
CA ALA A 90 1.91 23.35 48.84
C ALA A 90 0.53 23.59 49.47
N GLU A 91 -0.02 22.54 50.06
CA GLU A 91 -1.27 22.60 50.81
C GLU A 91 -1.15 23.72 51.84
N LYS A 92 -1.86 24.84 51.59
CA LYS A 92 -1.94 25.95 52.54
C LYS A 92 -2.40 25.36 53.87
N PRO A 93 -1.61 25.45 54.95
CA PRO A 93 -1.98 24.85 56.22
C PRO A 93 -3.34 25.41 56.63
N ALA A 94 -4.31 24.53 56.79
CA ALA A 94 -5.64 24.89 57.24
C ALA A 94 -5.50 25.70 58.53
N LYS A 95 -5.88 26.98 58.47
CA LYS A 95 -5.89 27.87 59.64
C LYS A 95 -6.72 27.19 60.72
N GLY A 96 -6.05 26.67 61.75
CA GLY A 96 -6.70 26.24 62.97
C GLY A 96 -7.42 27.44 63.60
N THR A 97 -8.74 27.43 63.50
CA THR A 97 -9.61 28.28 64.32
C THR A 97 -9.53 27.77 65.76
N LYS A 98 -8.96 28.61 66.62
CA LYS A 98 -9.11 28.54 68.08
C LYS A 98 -10.56 28.78 68.48
#